data_AF-A0A7S3L6F1-F1
#
_entry.id   AF-A0A7S3L6F1-F1
#
_cell.length_a   1.000
_cell.length_b   1.000
_cell.length_c   1.000
_cell.angle_alpha   90.00
_cell.angle_beta   90.00
_cell.angle_gamma   90.00
#
_symmetry.space_group_name_H-M   'P 1'
#
loop_
_entity.id
_entity.type
_entity.pdbx_description
1 polymer ?
#
loop_
_entity_poly.entity_id
_entity_poly.type
_entity_poly.pdbx_seq_one_letter_code
_entity_poly.pdbx_strand_id
1 'polypeptide(L)'
;SKPKAYLLFAPLFFNNHPVMLAASSPETSPSGRKARRNNSQRTATTEEMFSEEEDLSSVSQIEGDFAGGSFDDDDEGSVDPDDVLMRVDKYLRDYDGPLAEDKELLKLQASLEKCQLKLQELDDEIAKDRETRQQDIDEAKESVRRTSRAVKERLEALEESKHASSEAEERRRLVSKKSDEDMLKAMASMKTYNDLFEEQKKKIAKKTHKREKLAIEMKLGARKALRRLKMVDVRARIEKENAEKAKKEKGPGLDMSEKARRERVYMWYTRTAMPNKKLLTEKVKKLPVDAGVSVEDIDLLPWDERGMRVNIAKMNQVMLGIKK
;
A
#
# COMPACT_ATOMS: atom_id res chain seq x y z
N SER A 1 6.86 -23.43 62.53
CA SER A 1 7.47 -23.32 61.20
C SER A 1 6.72 -22.23 60.44
N LYS A 2 7.34 -21.06 60.22
CA LYS A 2 6.70 -19.89 59.55
C LYS A 2 7.27 -19.78 58.13
N PRO A 3 6.46 -19.62 57.07
CA PRO A 3 6.99 -19.42 55.73
C PRO A 3 7.44 -17.96 55.52
N LYS A 4 8.63 -17.79 54.96
CA LYS A 4 9.22 -16.51 54.55
C LYS A 4 8.60 -16.05 53.23
N ALA A 5 8.09 -14.83 53.19
CA ALA A 5 7.65 -14.15 51.99
C ALA A 5 8.88 -13.62 51.21
N TYR A 6 8.99 -13.99 49.94
CA TYR A 6 9.97 -13.41 49.02
C TYR A 6 9.33 -12.22 48.30
N LEU A 7 9.84 -11.02 48.56
CA LEU A 7 9.57 -9.82 47.78
C LEU A 7 10.43 -9.85 46.52
N LEU A 8 9.79 -10.00 45.36
CA LEU A 8 10.42 -9.83 44.05
C LEU A 8 10.48 -8.34 43.72
N PHE A 9 11.70 -7.80 43.69
CA PHE A 9 12.03 -6.48 43.19
C PHE A 9 12.15 -6.55 41.67
N ALA A 10 11.30 -5.81 40.94
CA ALA A 10 11.43 -5.61 39.50
C ALA A 10 12.20 -4.30 39.21
N PRO A 11 13.22 -4.29 38.34
CA PRO A 11 13.87 -3.05 37.93
C PRO A 11 13.06 -2.33 36.85
N LEU A 12 12.78 -1.06 37.09
CA LEU A 12 12.24 -0.09 36.14
C LEU A 12 13.32 0.27 35.11
N PHE A 13 13.14 -0.15 33.86
CA PHE A 13 13.91 0.39 32.74
C PHE A 13 13.35 1.76 32.33
N PHE A 14 14.11 2.82 32.64
CA PHE A 14 13.92 4.16 32.10
C PHE A 14 14.46 4.19 30.65
N ASN A 15 13.56 4.23 29.67
CA ASN A 15 13.90 4.62 28.29
C ASN A 15 13.82 6.16 28.17
N ASN A 16 14.95 6.83 28.39
CA ASN A 16 15.16 8.22 27.98
C ASN A 16 15.78 8.23 26.58
N HIS A 17 14.99 8.54 25.55
CA HIS A 17 15.50 8.96 24.25
C HIS A 17 15.72 10.48 24.24
N PRO A 18 16.93 10.97 23.93
CA PRO A 18 17.16 12.39 23.72
C PRO A 18 16.67 12.83 22.34
N VAL A 19 15.83 13.86 22.36
CA VAL A 19 15.39 14.66 21.22
C VAL A 19 16.60 15.44 20.68
N MET A 20 17.09 15.08 19.50
CA MET A 20 18.04 15.89 18.74
C MET A 20 17.26 16.89 17.88
N LEU A 21 17.20 18.12 18.38
CA LEU A 21 16.87 19.32 17.62
C LEU A 21 18.07 19.67 16.73
N ALA A 22 17.89 19.70 15.42
CA ALA A 22 18.79 20.38 14.49
C ALA A 22 17.99 21.43 13.73
N ALA A 23 18.24 22.69 14.07
CA ALA A 23 17.72 23.86 13.40
C ALA A 23 18.72 24.35 12.33
N SER A 24 18.16 24.82 11.22
CA SER A 24 18.60 25.94 10.37
C SER A 24 20.04 25.96 9.83
N SER A 25 20.18 25.97 8.50
CA SER A 25 20.34 27.24 7.76
C SER A 25 20.24 27.08 6.23
N PRO A 26 19.91 28.16 5.50
CA PRO A 26 19.64 28.16 4.07
C PRO A 26 20.86 28.64 3.25
N GLU A 27 21.11 28.02 2.10
CA GLU A 27 21.93 28.65 1.05
C GLU A 27 21.32 28.45 -0.33
N THR A 28 21.42 29.56 -1.06
CA THR A 28 21.05 29.90 -2.42
C THR A 28 21.69 29.03 -3.51
N SER A 29 20.88 28.59 -4.47
CA SER A 29 20.99 28.62 -5.96
C SER A 29 22.38 28.64 -6.67
N PRO A 30 22.42 28.51 -8.01
CA PRO A 30 21.89 27.48 -8.91
C PRO A 30 23.00 27.01 -9.91
N SER A 31 23.00 25.77 -10.38
CA SER A 31 23.84 25.42 -11.55
C SER A 31 23.45 24.07 -12.13
N GLY A 32 23.20 24.05 -13.43
CA GLY A 32 22.69 22.90 -14.13
C GLY A 32 23.67 21.75 -14.27
N ARG A 33 23.11 20.58 -14.58
CA ARG A 33 23.73 19.58 -15.44
C ARG A 33 22.69 18.52 -15.81
N LYS A 34 22.42 18.49 -17.11
CA LYS A 34 21.90 17.39 -17.94
C LYS A 34 21.81 16.04 -17.22
N ALA A 35 20.60 15.59 -16.91
CA ALA A 35 20.28 14.17 -16.71
C ALA A 35 19.65 13.66 -18.03
N ARG A 36 20.39 12.91 -18.85
CA ARG A 36 20.77 11.50 -18.73
C ARG A 36 19.70 10.63 -19.40
N ARG A 37 20.06 10.28 -20.64
CA ARG A 37 19.52 9.21 -21.51
C ARG A 37 18.82 8.10 -20.72
N ASN A 38 17.60 7.79 -21.12
CA ASN A 38 16.94 6.53 -20.82
C ASN A 38 17.78 5.40 -21.43
N ASN A 39 18.47 4.67 -20.56
CA ASN A 39 19.18 3.45 -20.87
C ASN A 39 18.16 2.30 -20.87
N SER A 40 17.51 2.09 -22.01
CA SER A 40 16.74 0.86 -22.25
C SER A 40 17.72 -0.21 -22.70
N GLN A 41 18.41 -0.81 -21.73
CA GLN A 41 19.01 -2.13 -21.90
C GLN A 41 18.05 -3.13 -21.26
N ARG A 42 17.22 -3.76 -22.09
CA ARG A 42 16.79 -5.12 -21.82
C ARG A 42 17.46 -6.02 -22.85
N THR A 43 18.33 -6.82 -22.28
CA THR A 43 19.06 -7.94 -22.82
C THR A 43 18.19 -8.84 -23.68
N ALA A 44 18.75 -9.20 -24.82
CA ALA A 44 18.39 -10.37 -25.58
C ALA A 44 18.32 -11.61 -24.67
N THR A 45 17.22 -12.34 -24.75
CA THR A 45 17.18 -13.77 -24.50
C THR A 45 16.84 -14.43 -25.81
N THR A 46 17.87 -14.97 -26.42
CA THR A 46 17.85 -16.06 -27.39
C THR A 46 17.35 -17.32 -26.70
N GLU A 47 16.18 -17.78 -27.11
CA GLU A 47 15.67 -19.16 -27.15
C GLU A 47 14.57 -19.05 -28.22
N GLU A 48 14.82 -19.31 -29.49
CA GLU A 48 15.03 -20.66 -30.05
C GLU A 48 14.25 -21.71 -29.26
N MET A 49 13.04 -22.00 -29.72
CA MET A 49 12.72 -23.37 -30.13
C MET A 49 11.49 -23.33 -31.03
N PHE A 50 11.77 -23.61 -32.31
CA PHE A 50 10.91 -24.22 -33.32
C PHE A 50 9.49 -24.58 -32.85
N SER A 51 8.50 -23.93 -33.45
CA SER A 51 7.15 -24.48 -33.61
C SER A 51 6.91 -24.69 -35.09
N GLU A 52 7.64 -25.65 -35.66
CA GLU A 52 7.18 -26.35 -36.85
C GLU A 52 6.14 -27.35 -36.36
N GLU A 53 4.88 -26.94 -36.38
CA GLU A 53 3.76 -27.88 -36.46
C GLU A 53 3.85 -28.54 -37.84
N GLU A 54 4.68 -29.58 -37.95
CA GLU A 54 4.55 -30.54 -39.03
C GLU A 54 3.24 -31.31 -38.83
N ASP A 55 2.25 -30.93 -39.62
CA ASP A 55 1.04 -31.70 -39.90
C ASP A 55 1.42 -33.11 -40.42
N LEU A 56 1.66 -34.04 -39.50
CA LEU A 56 1.82 -35.47 -39.79
C LEU A 56 0.46 -36.20 -39.91
N SER A 57 -0.60 -35.50 -40.32
CA SER A 57 -1.92 -36.11 -40.56
C SER A 57 -2.06 -36.79 -41.93
N SER A 58 -0.97 -36.94 -42.70
CA SER A 58 -1.01 -37.42 -44.09
C SER A 58 -0.08 -38.60 -44.37
N VAL A 59 0.01 -39.57 -43.45
CA VAL A 59 0.66 -40.88 -43.71
C VAL A 59 -0.35 -42.00 -43.45
N SER A 60 -1.49 -41.92 -44.11
CA SER A 60 -2.49 -43.00 -44.15
C SER A 60 -3.04 -43.13 -45.57
N GLN A 61 -2.17 -43.49 -46.53
CA GLN A 61 -2.54 -44.10 -47.81
C GLN A 61 -1.29 -44.28 -48.67
N ILE A 62 -0.44 -45.24 -48.28
CA ILE A 62 0.36 -45.98 -49.25
C ILE A 62 -0.07 -47.44 -49.08
N GLU A 63 -1.36 -47.69 -49.31
CA GLU A 63 -1.79 -48.95 -49.92
C GLU A 63 -1.35 -48.83 -51.38
N GLY A 64 -0.05 -49.01 -51.60
CA GLY A 64 0.45 -49.33 -52.92
C GLY A 64 -0.08 -50.71 -53.24
N ASP A 65 -1.11 -50.75 -54.08
CA ASP A 65 -1.44 -51.90 -54.91
C ASP A 65 -0.17 -52.33 -55.65
N PHE A 66 0.67 -53.12 -54.97
CA PHE A 66 1.68 -53.94 -55.63
C PHE A 66 0.90 -55.09 -56.25
N ALA A 67 0.21 -54.75 -57.35
CA ALA A 67 -0.29 -55.70 -58.30
C ALA A 67 0.91 -56.59 -58.65
N GLY A 68 0.89 -57.81 -58.11
CA GLY A 68 1.82 -58.84 -58.48
C GLY A 68 1.74 -58.98 -59.99
N GLY A 69 2.73 -58.40 -60.68
CA GLY A 69 3.02 -58.81 -62.03
C GLY A 69 3.29 -60.30 -61.95
N SER A 70 2.43 -61.10 -62.58
CA SER A 70 2.75 -62.47 -62.93
C SER A 70 4.05 -62.37 -63.72
N PHE A 71 5.15 -62.69 -63.07
CA PHE A 71 6.35 -63.08 -63.75
C PHE A 71 5.97 -64.42 -64.37
N ASP A 72 5.44 -64.35 -65.59
CA ASP A 72 5.28 -65.50 -66.46
C ASP A 72 6.71 -65.99 -66.72
N ASP A 73 7.21 -66.80 -65.79
CA ASP A 73 8.35 -67.67 -66.00
C ASP A 73 7.98 -68.51 -67.21
N ASP A 74 8.54 -68.12 -68.36
CA ASP A 74 8.58 -68.94 -69.55
C ASP A 74 9.10 -70.31 -69.12
N ASP A 75 8.17 -71.27 -69.12
CA ASP A 75 8.35 -72.67 -68.75
C ASP A 75 9.43 -73.26 -69.68
N GLU A 76 10.70 -73.08 -69.29
CA GLU A 76 11.82 -73.84 -69.83
C GLU A 76 11.56 -75.29 -69.43
N GLY A 77 10.80 -75.97 -70.30
CA GLY A 77 10.13 -77.22 -70.03
C GLY A 77 10.96 -78.13 -69.15
N SER A 78 10.49 -78.30 -67.91
CA SER A 78 11.17 -79.12 -66.92
C SER A 78 11.33 -80.53 -67.50
N VAL A 79 12.53 -80.84 -67.97
CA VAL A 79 12.84 -82.18 -68.44
C VAL A 79 12.92 -83.03 -67.19
N ASP A 80 11.93 -83.91 -67.03
CA ASP A 80 11.85 -84.81 -65.89
C ASP A 80 13.16 -85.64 -65.84
N PRO A 81 13.96 -85.53 -64.76
CA PRO A 81 15.23 -86.23 -64.65
C PRO A 81 15.07 -87.76 -64.80
N ASP A 82 13.91 -88.31 -64.44
CA ASP A 82 13.60 -89.73 -64.63
C ASP A 82 13.47 -90.10 -66.11
N ASP A 83 12.97 -89.18 -66.95
CA ASP A 83 12.80 -89.39 -68.39
C ASP A 83 14.15 -89.36 -69.14
N VAL A 84 15.11 -88.57 -68.65
CA VAL A 84 16.50 -88.59 -69.12
C VAL A 84 17.18 -89.89 -68.73
N LEU A 85 17.02 -90.34 -67.48
CA LEU A 85 17.57 -91.62 -67.00
C LEU A 85 17.04 -92.80 -67.83
N MET A 86 15.74 -92.81 -68.13
CA MET A 86 15.14 -93.85 -68.98
C MET A 86 15.67 -93.83 -70.42
N ARG A 87 15.92 -92.66 -71.01
CA ARG A 87 16.53 -92.58 -72.36
C ARG A 87 17.97 -93.07 -72.37
N VAL A 88 18.75 -92.74 -71.35
CA VAL A 88 20.13 -93.22 -71.22
C VAL A 88 20.14 -94.74 -71.05
N ASP A 89 19.26 -95.29 -70.20
CA ASP A 89 19.17 -96.73 -69.96
C ASP A 89 18.72 -97.51 -71.21
N LYS A 90 17.85 -96.91 -72.04
CA LYS A 90 17.50 -97.44 -73.36
C LYS A 90 18.68 -97.40 -74.33
N TYR A 91 19.40 -96.28 -74.41
CA TYR A 91 20.59 -96.16 -75.25
C TYR A 91 21.69 -97.16 -74.89
N LEU A 92 21.86 -97.45 -73.59
CA LEU A 92 22.83 -98.44 -73.10
C LEU A 92 22.44 -99.88 -73.47
N ARG A 93 21.14 -100.20 -73.55
CA ARG A 93 20.66 -101.54 -73.96
C ARG A 93 20.81 -101.82 -75.46
N ASP A 94 20.73 -100.77 -76.29
CA ASP A 94 20.72 -100.90 -77.75
C ASP A 94 22.13 -100.75 -78.39
N TYR A 95 23.18 -100.52 -77.61
CA TYR A 95 24.54 -100.28 -78.10
C TYR A 95 25.37 -101.57 -78.23
N ASP A 96 25.63 -102.04 -79.46
CA ASP A 96 26.26 -103.33 -79.79
C ASP A 96 27.73 -103.20 -80.24
N GLY A 97 28.44 -102.20 -79.71
CA GLY A 97 29.84 -101.86 -80.06
C GLY A 97 30.91 -102.78 -79.43
N PRO A 98 32.12 -102.87 -80.00
CA PRO A 98 33.19 -103.74 -79.49
C PRO A 98 33.68 -103.33 -78.09
N LEU A 99 33.82 -104.32 -77.20
CA LEU A 99 34.22 -104.33 -75.78
C LEU A 99 35.52 -103.60 -75.35
N ALA A 100 36.08 -102.69 -76.16
CA ALA A 100 37.20 -101.83 -75.76
C ALA A 100 36.80 -100.68 -74.82
N GLU A 101 35.50 -100.51 -74.54
CA GLU A 101 34.90 -99.35 -73.88
C GLU A 101 34.57 -99.56 -72.38
N ASP A 102 34.74 -100.77 -71.83
CA ASP A 102 34.42 -101.09 -70.42
C ASP A 102 35.17 -100.22 -69.40
N LYS A 103 36.40 -99.80 -69.72
CA LYS A 103 37.20 -98.93 -68.84
C LYS A 103 36.69 -97.49 -68.82
N GLU A 104 36.06 -97.01 -69.89
CA GLU A 104 35.47 -95.68 -69.93
C GLU A 104 34.10 -95.67 -69.26
N LEU A 105 33.31 -96.73 -69.46
CA LEU A 105 32.05 -96.97 -68.75
C LEU A 105 32.23 -97.01 -67.22
N LEU A 106 33.24 -97.73 -66.72
CA LEU A 106 33.57 -97.75 -65.28
C LEU A 106 33.98 -96.36 -64.75
N LYS A 107 34.69 -95.56 -65.54
CA LYS A 107 35.05 -94.18 -65.16
C LYS A 107 33.83 -93.26 -65.13
N LEU A 108 32.92 -93.41 -66.09
CA LEU A 108 31.68 -92.65 -66.15
C LEU A 108 30.76 -93.02 -64.97
N GLN A 109 30.64 -94.31 -64.63
CA GLN A 109 29.88 -94.76 -63.47
C GLN A 109 30.46 -94.21 -62.17
N ALA A 110 31.77 -94.27 -61.96
CA ALA A 110 32.42 -93.69 -60.78
C ALA A 110 32.24 -92.15 -60.72
N SER A 111 32.26 -91.47 -61.87
CA SER A 111 31.96 -90.04 -61.95
C SER A 111 30.51 -89.73 -61.63
N LEU A 112 29.57 -90.59 -62.06
CA LEU A 112 28.14 -90.45 -61.77
C LEU A 112 27.87 -90.61 -60.27
N GLU A 113 28.41 -91.66 -59.64
CA GLU A 113 28.30 -91.88 -58.18
C GLU A 113 28.87 -90.69 -57.39
N LYS A 114 29.99 -90.12 -57.84
CA LYS A 114 30.57 -88.91 -57.23
C LYS A 114 29.67 -87.69 -57.39
N CYS A 115 29.03 -87.51 -58.55
CA CYS A 115 28.07 -86.43 -58.76
C CYS A 115 26.82 -86.62 -57.89
N GLN A 116 26.30 -87.84 -57.77
CA GLN A 116 25.15 -88.15 -56.91
C GLN A 116 25.45 -87.85 -55.43
N LEU A 117 26.62 -88.26 -54.94
CA LEU A 117 27.03 -87.96 -53.56
C LEU A 117 27.17 -86.45 -53.34
N LYS A 118 27.72 -85.72 -54.32
CA LYS A 118 27.84 -84.25 -54.25
C LYS A 118 26.47 -83.55 -54.30
N LEU A 119 25.51 -84.06 -55.07
CA LEU A 119 24.14 -83.55 -55.06
C LEU A 119 23.48 -83.76 -53.69
N GLN A 120 23.66 -84.95 -53.09
CA GLN A 120 23.17 -85.22 -51.74
C GLN A 120 23.81 -84.30 -50.68
N GLU A 121 25.12 -84.06 -50.77
CA GLU A 121 25.81 -83.09 -49.89
C GLU A 121 25.24 -81.67 -50.05
N LEU A 122 24.96 -81.23 -51.29
CA LEU A 122 24.36 -79.92 -51.56
C LEU A 122 22.91 -79.83 -51.07
N ASP A 123 22.12 -80.90 -51.20
CA ASP A 123 20.75 -80.95 -50.68
C ASP A 123 20.73 -80.87 -49.15
N ASP A 124 21.64 -81.59 -48.47
CA ASP A 124 21.82 -81.50 -47.02
C ASP A 124 22.28 -80.11 -46.57
N GLU A 125 23.15 -79.46 -47.34
CA GLU A 125 23.59 -78.07 -47.10
C GLU A 125 22.43 -77.08 -47.28
N ILE A 126 21.65 -77.20 -48.37
CA ILE A 126 20.45 -76.39 -48.60
C ILE A 126 19.41 -76.60 -47.50
N ALA A 127 19.23 -77.84 -47.03
CA ALA A 127 18.30 -78.15 -45.94
C ALA A 127 18.74 -77.49 -44.62
N LYS A 128 20.04 -77.54 -44.28
CA LYS A 128 20.60 -76.84 -43.11
C LYS A 128 20.45 -75.33 -43.23
N ASP A 129 20.73 -74.76 -44.40
CA ASP A 129 20.56 -73.33 -44.67
C ASP A 129 19.09 -72.88 -44.56
N ARG A 130 18.14 -73.72 -44.98
CA ARG A 130 16.71 -73.45 -44.78
C ARG A 130 16.33 -73.48 -43.31
N GLU A 131 16.87 -74.42 -42.54
CA GLU A 131 16.62 -74.52 -41.09
C GLU A 131 17.19 -73.30 -40.34
N THR A 132 18.43 -72.90 -40.61
CA THR A 132 19.04 -71.72 -39.98
C THR A 132 18.29 -70.43 -40.33
N ARG A 133 17.93 -70.22 -41.60
CA ARG A 133 17.09 -69.08 -42.01
C ARG A 133 15.73 -69.08 -41.32
N GLN A 134 15.12 -70.25 -41.14
CA GLN A 134 13.83 -70.35 -40.44
C GLN A 134 13.99 -70.00 -38.95
N GLN A 135 15.08 -70.43 -38.30
CA GLN A 135 15.40 -70.04 -36.93
C GLN A 135 15.61 -68.51 -36.80
N ASP A 136 16.37 -67.90 -37.71
CA ASP A 136 16.58 -66.44 -37.73
C ASP A 136 15.27 -65.67 -37.91
N ILE A 137 14.38 -66.15 -38.79
CA ILE A 137 13.04 -65.57 -39.00
C ILE A 137 12.22 -65.64 -37.72
N ASP A 138 12.24 -66.77 -37.01
CA ASP A 138 11.44 -66.95 -35.82
C ASP A 138 12.01 -66.17 -34.61
N GLU A 139 13.33 -66.05 -34.50
CA GLU A 139 13.98 -65.17 -33.52
C GLU A 139 13.65 -63.69 -33.79
N ALA A 140 13.69 -63.26 -35.06
CA ALA A 140 13.31 -61.90 -35.46
C ALA A 140 11.83 -61.61 -35.13
N LYS A 141 10.92 -62.55 -35.41
CA LYS A 141 9.50 -62.43 -35.02
C LYS A 141 9.34 -62.32 -33.51
N GLU A 142 10.10 -63.09 -32.73
CA GLU A 142 10.02 -63.01 -31.28
C GLU A 142 10.56 -61.68 -30.76
N SER A 143 11.66 -61.18 -31.32
CA SER A 143 12.20 -59.84 -31.02
C SER A 143 11.16 -58.75 -31.28
N VAL A 144 10.48 -58.78 -32.44
CA VAL A 144 9.39 -57.85 -32.77
C VAL A 144 8.21 -57.97 -31.80
N ARG A 145 7.84 -59.18 -31.38
CA ARG A 145 6.79 -59.37 -30.36
C ARG A 145 7.20 -58.80 -29.00
N ARG A 146 8.48 -58.93 -28.61
CA ARG A 146 9.01 -58.36 -27.35
C ARG A 146 8.99 -56.83 -27.38
N THR A 147 9.44 -56.21 -28.48
CA THR A 147 9.41 -54.74 -28.62
C THR A 147 7.98 -54.22 -28.70
N SER A 148 7.08 -54.90 -29.41
CA SER A 148 5.65 -54.54 -29.46
C SER A 148 4.99 -54.56 -28.08
N ARG A 149 5.25 -55.58 -27.26
CA ARG A 149 4.77 -55.63 -25.87
C ARG A 149 5.33 -54.49 -25.02
N ALA A 150 6.62 -54.20 -25.12
CA ALA A 150 7.25 -53.12 -24.37
C ALA A 150 6.71 -51.74 -24.78
N VAL A 151 6.41 -51.52 -26.06
CA VAL A 151 5.77 -50.28 -26.54
C VAL A 151 4.35 -50.17 -25.98
N LYS A 152 3.57 -51.26 -26.01
CA LYS A 152 2.21 -51.28 -25.46
C LYS A 152 2.20 -50.95 -23.96
N GLU A 153 3.08 -51.57 -23.18
CA GLU A 153 3.21 -51.30 -21.74
C GLU A 153 3.60 -49.85 -21.45
N ARG A 154 4.51 -49.27 -22.27
CA ARG A 154 4.85 -47.84 -22.17
C ARG A 154 3.68 -46.92 -22.49
N LEU A 155 2.86 -47.27 -23.48
CA LEU A 155 1.68 -46.48 -23.82
C LEU A 155 0.63 -46.52 -22.71
N GLU A 156 0.35 -47.70 -22.16
CA GLU A 156 -0.55 -47.86 -21.00
C GLU A 156 -0.05 -47.06 -19.79
N ALA A 157 1.25 -47.13 -19.46
CA ALA A 157 1.85 -46.32 -18.39
C ALA A 157 1.77 -44.80 -18.63
N LEU A 158 1.89 -44.36 -19.89
CA LEU A 158 1.73 -42.94 -20.25
C LEU A 158 0.28 -42.48 -20.11
N GLU A 159 -0.69 -43.32 -20.47
CA GLU A 159 -2.12 -43.03 -20.28
C GLU A 159 -2.47 -42.94 -18.79
N GLU A 160 -2.01 -43.90 -17.98
CA GLU A 160 -2.17 -43.85 -16.52
C GLU A 160 -1.53 -42.58 -15.93
N SER A 161 -0.34 -42.21 -16.39
CA SER A 161 0.33 -40.97 -15.95
C SER A 161 -0.45 -39.71 -16.36
N LYS A 162 -1.07 -39.68 -17.55
CA LYS A 162 -1.91 -38.55 -17.99
C LYS A 162 -3.16 -38.43 -17.13
N HIS A 163 -3.81 -39.54 -16.81
CA HIS A 163 -4.97 -39.55 -15.91
C HIS A 163 -4.60 -39.07 -14.50
N ALA A 164 -3.50 -39.57 -13.94
CA ALA A 164 -3.01 -39.12 -12.63
C ALA A 164 -2.68 -37.62 -12.60
N SER A 165 -2.06 -37.10 -13.67
CA SER A 165 -1.75 -35.67 -13.81
C SER A 165 -3.02 -34.83 -13.92
N SER A 166 -4.00 -35.26 -14.70
CA SER A 166 -5.29 -34.58 -14.85
C SER A 166 -6.05 -34.51 -13.53
N GLU A 167 -6.11 -35.60 -12.79
CA GLU A 167 -6.75 -35.65 -11.46
C GLU A 167 -6.02 -34.74 -10.46
N ALA A 168 -4.69 -34.73 -10.48
CA ALA A 168 -3.89 -33.83 -9.63
C ALA A 168 -4.15 -32.35 -9.95
N GLU A 169 -4.31 -32.00 -11.23
CA GLU A 169 -4.64 -30.64 -11.66
C GLU A 169 -6.06 -30.24 -11.22
N GLU A 170 -7.03 -31.12 -11.34
CA GLU A 170 -8.41 -30.87 -10.88
C GLU A 170 -8.45 -30.66 -9.36
N ARG A 171 -7.73 -31.48 -8.59
CA ARG A 171 -7.58 -31.29 -7.13
C ARG A 171 -6.97 -29.94 -6.80
N ARG A 172 -5.94 -29.49 -7.54
CA ARG A 172 -5.36 -28.14 -7.36
C ARG A 172 -6.37 -27.04 -7.64
N ARG A 173 -7.18 -27.16 -8.71
CA ARG A 173 -8.24 -26.18 -9.03
C ARG A 173 -9.30 -26.12 -7.93
N LEU A 174 -9.70 -27.25 -7.35
CA LEU A 174 -10.66 -27.30 -6.24
C LEU A 174 -10.11 -26.66 -4.96
N VAL A 175 -8.83 -26.88 -4.64
CA VAL A 175 -8.18 -26.24 -3.49
C VAL A 175 -8.10 -24.72 -3.68
N SER A 176 -7.78 -24.25 -4.89
CA SER A 176 -7.76 -22.82 -5.21
C SER A 176 -9.13 -22.18 -5.00
N LYS A 177 -10.20 -22.80 -5.53
CA LYS A 177 -11.57 -22.27 -5.38
C LYS A 177 -12.00 -22.16 -3.92
N LYS A 178 -11.70 -23.18 -3.10
CA LYS A 178 -12.00 -23.13 -1.66
C LYS A 178 -11.26 -22.01 -0.94
N SER A 179 -9.98 -21.80 -1.28
CA SER A 179 -9.19 -20.70 -0.73
C SER A 179 -9.78 -19.33 -1.08
N ASP A 180 -10.26 -19.15 -2.32
CA ASP A 180 -10.87 -17.89 -2.75
C ASP A 180 -12.22 -17.65 -2.05
N GLU A 181 -13.04 -18.70 -1.88
CA GLU A 181 -14.29 -18.64 -1.12
C GLU A 181 -14.07 -18.25 0.34
N ASP A 182 -13.08 -18.86 1.00
CA ASP A 182 -12.72 -18.56 2.39
C ASP A 182 -12.21 -17.11 2.53
N MET A 183 -11.43 -16.63 1.56
CA MET A 183 -10.96 -15.24 1.52
C MET A 183 -12.12 -14.25 1.36
N LEU A 184 -13.06 -14.52 0.46
CA LEU A 184 -14.25 -13.69 0.26
C LEU A 184 -15.13 -13.65 1.52
N LYS A 185 -15.30 -14.80 2.18
CA LYS A 185 -16.04 -14.89 3.45
C LYS A 185 -15.35 -14.11 4.56
N ALA A 186 -14.01 -14.17 4.64
CA ALA A 186 -13.23 -13.38 5.58
C ALA A 186 -13.37 -11.88 5.30
N MET A 187 -13.27 -11.43 4.05
CA MET A 187 -13.48 -10.03 3.67
C MET A 187 -14.89 -9.53 4.01
N ALA A 188 -15.92 -10.34 3.76
CA ALA A 188 -17.29 -10.02 4.13
C ALA A 188 -17.44 -9.86 5.66
N SER A 189 -16.87 -10.78 6.44
CA SER A 189 -16.88 -10.69 7.91
C SER A 189 -16.15 -9.44 8.41
N MET A 190 -15.00 -9.10 7.81
CA MET A 190 -14.22 -7.93 8.18
C MET A 190 -14.98 -6.63 7.88
N LYS A 191 -15.69 -6.58 6.75
CA LYS A 191 -16.56 -5.44 6.40
C LYS A 191 -17.68 -5.26 7.44
N THR A 192 -18.36 -6.33 7.82
CA THR A 192 -19.41 -6.27 8.85
C THR A 192 -18.87 -5.81 10.21
N TYR A 193 -17.68 -6.25 10.60
CA TYR A 193 -17.02 -5.81 11.82
C TYR A 193 -16.69 -4.31 11.78
N ASN A 194 -16.19 -3.83 10.64
CA ASN A 194 -15.83 -2.42 10.47
C ASN A 194 -17.08 -1.50 10.53
N ASP A 195 -18.20 -1.94 9.94
CA ASP A 195 -19.47 -1.21 10.01
C ASP A 195 -19.99 -1.13 11.47
N LEU A 196 -19.92 -2.23 12.22
CA LEU A 196 -20.26 -2.25 13.65
C LEU A 196 -19.34 -1.33 14.46
N PHE A 197 -18.05 -1.32 14.16
CA PHE A 197 -17.06 -0.47 14.82
C PHE A 197 -17.35 1.02 14.60
N GLU A 198 -17.63 1.42 13.36
CA GLU A 198 -18.01 2.79 13.02
C GLU A 198 -19.34 3.21 13.65
N GLU A 199 -20.31 2.30 13.76
CA GLU A 199 -21.56 2.56 14.48
C GLU A 199 -21.32 2.80 15.99
N GLN A 200 -20.45 2.00 16.61
CA GLN A 200 -20.06 2.21 18.02
C GLN A 200 -19.34 3.54 18.22
N LYS A 201 -18.41 3.90 17.33
CA LYS A 201 -17.69 5.18 17.36
C LYS A 201 -18.66 6.37 17.26
N LYS A 202 -19.66 6.30 16.36
CA LYS A 202 -20.74 7.29 16.27
C LYS A 202 -21.57 7.37 17.55
N LYS A 203 -21.90 6.24 18.20
CA LYS A 203 -22.62 6.21 19.48
C LYS A 203 -21.81 6.87 20.60
N ILE A 204 -20.50 6.60 20.68
CA ILE A 204 -19.60 7.22 21.66
C ILE A 204 -19.52 8.74 21.42
N ALA A 205 -19.30 9.17 20.17
CA ALA A 205 -19.24 10.58 19.80
C ALA A 205 -20.53 11.36 20.15
N LYS A 206 -21.71 10.75 19.94
CA LYS A 206 -22.99 11.35 20.35
C LYS A 206 -23.08 11.49 21.88
N LYS A 207 -22.61 10.48 22.64
CA LYS A 207 -22.61 10.53 24.11
C LYS A 207 -21.63 11.58 24.65
N THR A 208 -20.44 11.70 24.06
CA THR A 208 -19.44 12.72 24.47
C THR A 208 -19.95 14.12 24.17
N HIS A 209 -20.46 14.37 22.95
CA HIS A 209 -21.03 15.67 22.59
C HIS A 209 -22.19 16.08 23.51
N LYS A 210 -23.07 15.13 23.90
CA LYS A 210 -24.15 15.40 24.86
C LYS A 210 -23.60 15.79 26.24
N ARG A 211 -22.52 15.15 26.71
CA ARG A 211 -21.86 15.49 27.98
C ARG A 211 -21.18 16.86 27.93
N GLU A 212 -20.49 17.17 26.84
CA GLU A 212 -19.86 18.49 26.65
C GLU A 212 -20.89 19.62 26.61
N LYS A 213 -22.01 19.43 25.91
CA LYS A 213 -23.10 20.41 25.86
C LYS A 213 -23.65 20.70 27.26
N LEU A 214 -23.88 19.66 28.07
CA LEU A 214 -24.32 19.81 29.46
C LEU A 214 -23.26 20.51 30.33
N ALA A 215 -21.98 20.18 30.15
CA ALA A 215 -20.90 20.83 30.89
C ALA A 215 -20.78 22.33 30.56
N ILE A 216 -20.94 22.70 29.29
CA ILE A 216 -20.97 24.10 28.85
C ILE A 216 -22.16 24.84 29.48
N GLU A 217 -23.34 24.22 29.46
CA GLU A 217 -24.56 24.79 30.05
C GLU A 217 -24.42 25.03 31.56
N MET A 218 -23.86 24.05 32.29
CA MET A 218 -23.56 24.20 33.72
C MET A 218 -22.53 25.32 33.99
N LYS A 219 -21.46 25.41 33.20
CA LYS A 219 -20.46 26.48 33.34
C LYS A 219 -21.07 27.86 33.07
N LEU A 220 -21.93 27.99 32.07
CA LEU A 220 -22.66 29.22 31.78
C LEU A 220 -23.63 29.59 32.89
N GLY A 221 -24.36 28.61 33.44
CA GLY A 221 -25.24 28.78 34.60
C GLY A 221 -24.49 29.29 35.83
N ALA A 222 -23.38 28.64 36.19
CA ALA A 222 -22.52 29.06 37.30
C ALA A 222 -21.96 30.48 37.10
N ARG A 223 -21.52 30.81 35.88
CA ARG A 223 -21.02 32.16 35.56
C ARG A 223 -22.11 33.23 35.69
N LYS A 224 -23.35 32.93 35.29
CA LYS A 224 -24.51 33.85 35.46
C LYS A 224 -24.84 34.04 36.95
N ALA A 225 -24.84 32.97 37.75
CA ALA A 225 -25.08 33.05 39.19
C ALA A 225 -24.00 33.92 39.89
N LEU A 226 -22.73 33.72 39.54
CA LEU A 226 -21.61 34.51 40.08
C LEU A 226 -21.74 36.00 39.72
N ARG A 227 -22.17 36.33 38.49
CA ARG A 227 -22.42 37.73 38.09
C ARG A 227 -23.56 38.35 38.90
N ARG A 228 -24.64 37.62 39.17
CA ARG A 228 -25.74 38.10 40.02
C ARG A 228 -25.26 38.39 41.43
N LEU A 229 -24.45 37.51 42.02
CA LEU A 229 -23.88 37.71 43.36
C LEU A 229 -23.01 38.97 43.41
N LYS A 230 -22.09 39.15 42.44
CA LYS A 230 -21.26 40.36 42.35
C LYS A 230 -22.07 41.64 42.18
N MET A 231 -23.17 41.60 41.42
CA MET A 231 -24.04 42.77 41.25
C MET A 231 -24.76 43.16 42.54
N VAL A 232 -25.13 42.18 43.37
CA VAL A 232 -25.70 42.44 44.70
C VAL A 232 -24.67 43.12 45.61
N ASP A 233 -23.43 42.62 45.62
CA ASP A 233 -22.35 43.23 46.41
C ASP A 233 -22.04 44.67 45.97
N VAL A 234 -22.03 44.92 44.65
CA VAL A 234 -21.82 46.27 44.10
C VAL A 234 -22.96 47.21 44.50
N ARG A 235 -24.22 46.77 44.42
CA ARG A 235 -25.37 47.57 44.87
C ARG A 235 -25.27 47.90 46.36
N ALA A 236 -24.92 46.92 47.20
CA ALA A 236 -24.73 47.13 48.63
C ALA A 236 -23.58 48.13 48.94
N ARG A 237 -22.51 48.15 48.13
CA ARG A 237 -21.43 49.15 48.27
C ARG A 237 -21.89 50.56 47.88
N ILE A 238 -22.61 50.69 46.77
CA ILE A 238 -23.15 51.98 46.31
C ILE A 238 -24.12 52.56 47.34
N GLU A 239 -25.01 51.73 47.91
CA GLU A 239 -25.93 52.15 48.96
C GLU A 239 -25.20 52.66 50.21
N LYS A 240 -24.12 51.99 50.64
CA LYS A 240 -23.27 52.46 51.75
C LYS A 240 -22.58 53.79 51.43
N GLU A 241 -21.98 53.91 50.24
CA GLU A 241 -21.29 55.14 49.84
C GLU A 241 -22.24 56.33 49.73
N ASN A 242 -23.44 56.12 49.18
CA ASN A 242 -24.47 57.15 49.11
C ASN A 242 -24.98 57.55 50.50
N ALA A 243 -25.15 56.59 51.43
CA ALA A 243 -25.50 56.88 52.81
C ALA A 243 -24.40 57.68 53.56
N GLU A 244 -23.13 57.47 53.23
CA GLU A 244 -22.01 58.26 53.78
C GLU A 244 -21.93 59.67 53.18
N LYS A 245 -22.16 59.83 51.87
CA LYS A 245 -22.20 61.14 51.20
C LYS A 245 -23.36 62.00 51.71
N ALA A 246 -24.54 61.41 51.90
CA ALA A 246 -25.69 62.10 52.50
C ALA A 246 -25.40 62.62 53.93
N LYS A 247 -24.46 62.01 54.67
CA LYS A 247 -24.03 62.51 55.98
C LYS A 247 -23.00 63.66 55.89
N LYS A 248 -22.26 63.77 54.79
CA LYS A 248 -21.21 64.78 54.57
C LYS A 248 -21.69 66.05 53.86
N GLU A 249 -22.84 66.02 53.17
CA GLU A 249 -23.41 67.20 52.48
C GLU A 249 -24.09 68.24 53.39
N LYS A 250 -24.01 68.09 54.71
CA LYS A 250 -24.18 69.24 55.62
C LYS A 250 -22.89 70.04 55.64
N GLY A 251 -22.61 70.73 54.53
CA GLY A 251 -21.40 71.53 54.36
C GLY A 251 -21.27 72.63 55.43
N PRO A 252 -20.04 72.93 55.89
CA PRO A 252 -19.81 74.07 56.78
C PRO A 252 -20.26 75.35 56.06
N GLY A 253 -21.08 76.16 56.73
CA GLY A 253 -21.49 77.47 56.19
C GLY A 253 -20.26 78.27 55.75
N LEU A 254 -20.39 79.00 54.63
CA LEU A 254 -19.33 79.88 54.13
C LEU A 254 -18.84 80.78 55.26
N ASP A 255 -17.55 80.73 55.56
CA ASP A 255 -16.96 81.63 56.54
C ASP A 255 -17.10 83.08 56.02
N MET A 256 -17.90 83.88 56.72
CA MET A 256 -18.19 85.28 56.39
C MET A 256 -17.18 86.25 57.00
N SER A 257 -16.08 85.74 57.59
CA SER A 257 -14.99 86.56 58.07
C SER A 257 -14.42 87.45 56.95
N GLU A 258 -14.07 88.70 57.28
CA GLU A 258 -13.59 89.68 56.31
C GLU A 258 -12.32 89.21 55.58
N LYS A 259 -11.47 88.46 56.29
CA LYS A 259 -10.28 87.82 55.73
C LYS A 259 -10.65 86.79 54.65
N ALA A 260 -11.59 85.90 54.94
CA ALA A 260 -12.06 84.90 53.98
C ALA A 260 -12.79 85.55 52.79
N ARG A 261 -13.53 86.64 53.02
CA ARG A 261 -14.16 87.46 51.94
C ARG A 261 -13.08 88.06 51.02
N ARG A 262 -12.07 88.74 51.57
CA ARG A 262 -10.94 89.29 50.79
C ARG A 262 -10.21 88.21 50.00
N GLU A 263 -9.92 87.07 50.61
CA GLU A 263 -9.24 85.95 49.94
C GLU A 263 -10.06 85.41 48.76
N ARG A 264 -11.36 85.17 48.96
CA ARG A 264 -12.27 84.73 47.90
C ARG A 264 -12.28 85.70 46.73
N VAL A 265 -12.40 87.00 47.02
CA VAL A 265 -12.45 88.03 45.98
C VAL A 265 -11.12 88.23 45.28
N TYR A 266 -10.01 88.08 45.99
CA TYR A 266 -8.69 88.07 45.38
C TYR A 266 -8.49 86.88 44.44
N MET A 267 -8.94 85.69 44.82
CA MET A 267 -8.94 84.53 43.93
C MET A 267 -9.79 84.75 42.69
N TRP A 268 -10.93 85.45 42.83
CA TRP A 268 -11.74 85.86 41.67
C TRP A 268 -11.00 86.88 40.79
N TYR A 269 -10.35 87.87 41.37
CA TYR A 269 -9.52 88.84 40.65
C TYR A 269 -8.41 88.16 39.84
N THR A 270 -7.68 87.21 40.44
CA THR A 270 -6.61 86.49 39.75
C THR A 270 -7.15 85.55 38.66
N ARG A 271 -8.23 84.82 38.92
CA ARG A 271 -8.89 83.93 37.93
C ARG A 271 -9.45 84.68 36.74
N THR A 272 -9.87 85.93 36.90
CA THR A 272 -10.47 86.75 35.83
C THR A 272 -9.45 87.56 35.03
N ALA A 273 -8.17 87.18 35.12
CA ALA A 273 -7.03 87.81 34.45
C ALA A 273 -6.76 89.26 34.94
N MET A 274 -6.92 89.50 36.23
CA MET A 274 -6.54 90.76 36.90
C MET A 274 -7.17 92.01 36.26
N PRO A 275 -8.50 92.05 36.08
CA PRO A 275 -9.19 93.18 35.47
C PRO A 275 -9.11 94.44 36.35
N ASN A 276 -9.25 95.64 35.79
CA ASN A 276 -9.33 96.85 36.62
C ASN A 276 -10.55 96.80 37.56
N LYS A 277 -10.58 97.68 38.57
CA LYS A 277 -11.64 97.69 39.59
C LYS A 277 -13.05 97.73 38.99
N LYS A 278 -13.26 98.61 37.99
CA LYS A 278 -14.57 98.79 37.33
C LYS A 278 -15.04 97.53 36.61
N LEU A 279 -14.16 96.90 35.83
CA LEU A 279 -14.45 95.66 35.10
C LEU A 279 -14.70 94.49 36.05
N LEU A 280 -13.99 94.41 37.17
CA LEU A 280 -14.25 93.38 38.17
C LEU A 280 -15.65 93.55 38.78
N THR A 281 -16.03 94.79 39.12
CA THR A 281 -17.37 95.10 39.64
C THR A 281 -18.49 94.72 38.66
N GLU A 282 -18.32 95.02 37.36
CA GLU A 282 -19.29 94.63 36.33
C GLU A 282 -19.41 93.11 36.19
N LYS A 283 -18.28 92.39 36.27
CA LYS A 283 -18.26 90.92 36.22
C LYS A 283 -18.97 90.33 37.45
N VAL A 284 -18.68 90.82 38.65
CA VAL A 284 -19.27 90.32 39.89
C VAL A 284 -20.78 90.60 39.96
N LYS A 285 -21.26 91.74 39.45
CA LYS A 285 -22.70 92.02 39.36
C LYS A 285 -23.48 91.01 38.51
N LYS A 286 -22.82 90.34 37.56
CA LYS A 286 -23.44 89.33 36.69
C LYS A 286 -23.39 87.92 37.29
N LEU A 287 -22.73 87.73 38.43
CA LEU A 287 -22.64 86.43 39.10
C LEU A 287 -23.90 86.14 39.93
N PRO A 288 -24.31 84.87 40.05
CA PRO A 288 -25.39 84.48 40.95
C PRO A 288 -25.02 84.74 42.41
N VAL A 289 -26.01 84.97 43.27
CA VAL A 289 -25.83 85.24 44.72
C VAL A 289 -25.03 84.11 45.41
N ASP A 290 -25.16 82.89 44.91
CA ASP A 290 -24.45 81.70 45.41
C ASP A 290 -22.94 81.70 45.13
N ALA A 291 -22.44 82.64 44.32
CA ALA A 291 -21.00 82.76 44.05
C ALA A 291 -20.18 83.19 45.27
N GLY A 292 -20.84 83.64 46.36
CA GLY A 292 -20.21 83.94 47.65
C GLY A 292 -19.27 85.15 47.65
N VAL A 293 -19.45 86.05 46.66
CA VAL A 293 -18.67 87.27 46.45
C VAL A 293 -19.62 88.42 46.13
N SER A 294 -19.60 89.48 46.92
CA SER A 294 -20.40 90.68 46.70
C SER A 294 -19.56 91.82 46.10
N VAL A 295 -20.24 92.88 45.64
CA VAL A 295 -19.55 94.08 45.14
C VAL A 295 -18.75 94.78 46.23
N GLU A 296 -19.24 94.76 47.48
CA GLU A 296 -18.56 95.35 48.65
C GLU A 296 -17.21 94.70 48.91
N ASP A 297 -17.10 93.40 48.64
CA ASP A 297 -15.86 92.66 48.83
C ASP A 297 -14.73 93.12 47.90
N ILE A 298 -15.08 93.68 46.74
CA ILE A 298 -14.12 94.22 45.76
C ILE A 298 -13.45 95.47 46.31
N ASP A 299 -14.19 96.28 47.07
CA ASP A 299 -13.67 97.48 47.69
C ASP A 299 -12.69 97.19 48.83
N LEU A 300 -12.72 95.96 49.39
CA LEU A 300 -11.77 95.52 50.41
C LEU A 300 -10.36 95.23 49.87
N LEU A 301 -10.21 95.11 48.55
CA LEU A 301 -8.90 94.87 47.94
C LEU A 301 -8.04 96.15 47.98
N PRO A 302 -6.73 96.04 48.25
CA PRO A 302 -5.83 97.20 48.31
C PRO A 302 -5.48 97.66 46.88
N TRP A 303 -6.39 98.38 46.24
CA TRP A 303 -6.18 98.95 44.92
C TRP A 303 -5.11 100.05 44.93
N ASP A 304 -4.40 100.22 43.81
CA ASP A 304 -3.61 101.42 43.56
C ASP A 304 -4.52 102.65 43.42
N GLU A 305 -3.96 103.86 43.56
CA GLU A 305 -4.72 105.13 43.55
C GLU A 305 -5.61 105.30 42.31
N ARG A 306 -5.19 104.75 41.17
CA ARG A 306 -5.92 104.79 39.90
C ARG A 306 -6.95 103.66 39.73
N GLY A 307 -7.04 102.71 40.68
CA GLY A 307 -7.95 101.56 40.61
C GLY A 307 -7.63 100.55 39.49
N MET A 308 -6.41 100.59 38.94
CA MET A 308 -6.02 99.78 37.79
C MET A 308 -5.57 98.37 38.17
N ARG A 309 -4.85 98.23 39.30
CA ARG A 309 -4.32 96.96 39.80
C ARG A 309 -4.43 96.89 41.31
N VAL A 310 -4.43 95.67 41.83
CA VAL A 310 -4.35 95.40 43.27
C VAL A 310 -2.88 95.38 43.67
N ASN A 311 -2.55 96.11 44.73
CA ASN A 311 -1.22 96.13 45.31
C ASN A 311 -0.96 94.79 46.04
N ILE A 312 -0.24 93.89 45.37
CA ILE A 312 0.03 92.52 45.86
C ILE A 312 0.77 92.53 47.19
N ALA A 313 1.71 93.48 47.38
CA ALA A 313 2.47 93.57 48.63
C ALA A 313 1.56 93.90 49.83
N LYS A 314 0.66 94.88 49.67
CA LYS A 314 -0.36 95.21 50.68
C LYS A 314 -1.34 94.04 50.88
N MET A 315 -1.68 93.33 49.80
CA MET A 315 -2.59 92.19 49.88
C MET A 315 -2.00 91.04 50.70
N ASN A 316 -0.74 90.70 50.45
CA ASN A 316 -0.03 89.67 51.23
C ASN A 316 0.09 90.07 52.71
N GLN A 317 0.31 91.35 53.02
CA GLN A 317 0.34 91.84 54.40
C GLN A 317 -1.01 91.64 55.11
N VAL A 318 -2.11 92.00 54.45
CA VAL A 318 -3.48 91.79 54.96
C VAL A 318 -3.78 90.31 55.16
N MET A 319 -3.43 89.47 54.19
CA MET A 319 -3.70 88.02 54.24
C MET A 319 -2.88 87.31 55.33
N LEU A 320 -1.65 87.76 55.56
CA LEU A 320 -0.78 87.23 56.61
C LEU A 320 -1.06 87.87 57.99
N GLY A 321 -1.94 88.87 58.07
CA GLY A 321 -2.28 89.55 59.32
C GLY A 321 -1.12 90.36 59.92
N ILE A 322 -0.13 90.73 59.09
CA ILE A 322 1.05 91.48 59.53
C ILE A 322 0.62 92.94 59.71
N LYS A 323 0.32 93.34 60.95
CA LYS A 323 0.06 94.74 61.30
C LYS A 323 1.38 95.52 61.20
N LYS A 324 1.37 96.64 60.48
CA LYS A 324 2.49 97.59 60.43
C LYS A 324 2.58 98.37 61.73
#